data_AF-A0A2V8FTB9-F1
#
_entry.id   AF-A0A2V8FTB9-F1
#
_cell.length_a   1.000
_cell.length_b   1.000
_cell.length_c   1.000
_cell.angle_alpha   90.00
_cell.angle_beta   90.00
_cell.angle_gamma   90.00
#
_symmetry.space_group_name_H-M   'P 1'
#
loop_
_entity.id
_entity.type
_entity.pdbx_description
1 polymer ?
#
loop_
_entity_poly.entity_id
_entity_poly.type
_entity_poly.pdbx_seq_one_letter_code
_entity_poly.pdbx_strand_id
1 'polypeptide(L)'
;MRHTLTTVVIAALFAAAAQAQTESTKAPVPHQQVISTNPLGAIVKWFNVEYERKITPATTWGVAASTFDEMDYRSASLLVRWYPQQAALDGFYLGARTGVYHFEN
;
A
#
# COMPACT_ATOMS: atom_id res chain seq x y z
N MET A 1 11.38 -9.13 38.18
CA MET A 1 10.30 -8.15 37.93
C MET A 1 10.85 -6.93 37.15
N ARG A 2 11.35 -7.10 35.92
CA ARG A 2 12.02 -6.04 35.13
C ARG A 2 11.55 -5.97 33.65
N HIS A 3 10.33 -6.41 33.35
CA HIS A 3 9.76 -6.35 32.00
C HIS A 3 8.42 -5.61 31.90
N THR A 4 7.78 -5.29 33.03
CA THR A 4 6.47 -4.63 33.05
C THR A 4 6.52 -3.13 32.76
N LEU A 5 7.66 -2.46 32.99
CA LEU A 5 7.80 -1.02 32.73
C LEU A 5 8.01 -0.70 31.25
N THR A 6 8.63 -1.60 30.48
CA THR A 6 8.94 -1.35 29.06
C THR A 6 7.70 -1.46 28.16
N THR A 7 6.75 -2.33 28.51
CA THR A 7 5.53 -2.55 27.70
C THR A 7 4.55 -1.37 27.75
N VAL A 8 4.52 -0.63 28.86
CA VAL A 8 3.57 0.49 29.07
C VAL A 8 3.93 1.71 28.22
N VAL A 9 5.23 1.98 28.01
CA VAL A 9 5.70 3.15 27.25
C VAL A 9 5.39 3.01 25.77
N ILE A 10 5.49 1.80 25.22
CA ILE A 10 5.20 1.53 23.80
C ILE A 10 3.71 1.73 23.51
N ALA A 11 2.83 1.23 24.37
CA ALA A 11 1.38 1.40 24.21
C ALA A 11 0.93 2.87 24.28
N ALA A 12 1.56 3.69 25.12
CA ALA A 12 1.26 5.12 25.23
C ALA A 12 1.65 5.93 24.00
N LEU A 13 2.75 5.55 23.30
CA LEU A 13 3.17 6.20 22.05
C LEU A 13 2.20 5.91 20.89
N PHE A 14 1.63 4.71 20.83
CA PHE A 14 0.61 4.37 19.82
C PHE A 14 -0.73 5.08 20.07
N ALA A 15 -1.12 5.27 21.33
CA ALA A 15 -2.36 5.97 21.68
C ALA A 15 -2.31 7.48 21.35
N ALA A 16 -1.17 8.14 21.57
CA ALA A 16 -1.00 9.56 21.27
C ALA A 16 -1.00 9.85 19.75
N ALA A 17 -0.45 8.94 18.93
CA ALA A 17 -0.46 9.07 17.47
C ALA A 17 -1.87 8.94 16.87
N ALA A 18 -2.76 8.17 17.51
CA ALA A 18 -4.14 7.98 17.06
C ALA A 18 -5.02 9.23 17.27
N GLN A 19 -4.68 10.11 18.21
CA GLN A 19 -5.50 11.29 18.55
C GLN A 19 -5.15 12.55 17.75
N ALA A 20 -4.12 12.51 16.88
CA ALA A 20 -3.72 13.63 16.04
C ALA A 20 -4.32 13.63 14.63
N GLN A 21 -5.16 12.64 14.29
CA GLN A 21 -5.83 12.59 12.99
C GLN A 21 -7.10 13.45 13.03
N THR A 22 -6.96 14.73 12.70
CA THR A 22 -8.11 15.53 12.25
C THR A 22 -8.77 14.78 11.09
N GLU A 23 -10.11 14.69 11.12
CA GLU A 23 -10.91 14.07 10.07
C GLU A 23 -10.56 14.71 8.72
N SER A 24 -9.63 14.09 7.98
CA SER A 24 -9.12 14.65 6.73
C SER A 24 -10.24 14.50 5.70
N THR A 25 -10.96 15.58 5.47
CA THR A 25 -12.07 15.73 4.51
C THR A 25 -11.57 15.68 3.07
N LYS A 26 -10.78 14.67 2.71
CA LYS A 26 -10.36 14.52 1.32
C LYS A 26 -11.60 14.12 0.52
N ALA A 27 -11.86 14.85 -0.56
CA ALA A 27 -13.05 14.61 -1.37
C ALA A 27 -13.04 13.16 -1.87
N PRO A 28 -14.17 12.44 -1.80
CA PRO A 28 -14.25 11.07 -2.31
C PRO A 28 -13.84 11.01 -3.78
N VAL A 29 -12.92 10.11 -4.10
CA VAL A 29 -12.49 9.88 -5.48
C VAL A 29 -13.68 9.35 -6.30
N PRO A 30 -14.01 9.92 -7.48
CA PRO A 30 -15.23 9.56 -8.19
C PRO A 30 -15.19 8.18 -8.87
N HIS A 31 -14.00 7.70 -9.26
CA HIS A 31 -13.84 6.39 -9.90
C HIS A 31 -13.68 5.26 -8.87
N GLN A 32 -14.06 4.04 -9.27
CA GLN A 32 -14.02 2.85 -8.40
C GLN A 32 -12.73 2.04 -8.51
N GLN A 33 -11.95 2.28 -9.56
CA GLN A 33 -10.74 1.51 -9.86
C GLN A 33 -9.72 2.37 -10.61
N VAL A 34 -8.45 2.01 -10.47
CA VAL A 34 -7.33 2.58 -11.22
C VAL A 34 -6.46 1.47 -11.79
N ILE A 35 -5.85 1.78 -12.94
CA ILE A 35 -4.70 1.04 -13.44
C ILE A 35 -3.54 2.00 -13.42
N SER A 36 -2.44 1.61 -12.78
CA SER A 36 -1.25 2.44 -12.64
C SER A 36 0.00 1.67 -13.08
N THR A 37 1.01 2.43 -13.49
CA THR A 37 2.32 1.94 -13.88
C THR A 37 3.37 2.98 -13.47
N ASN A 38 4.62 2.59 -13.28
CA ASN A 38 5.70 3.53 -13.03
C ASN A 38 6.39 3.90 -14.36
N PRO A 39 6.19 5.13 -14.90
CA PRO A 39 6.79 5.53 -16.16
C PRO A 39 8.33 5.58 -16.09
N LEU A 40 8.92 5.81 -14.91
CA LEU A 40 10.38 5.80 -14.74
C LEU A 40 10.94 4.38 -14.78
N GLY A 41 10.22 3.41 -14.21
CA GLY A 41 10.58 1.99 -14.31
C GLY A 41 10.60 1.53 -15.76
N ALA A 42 9.60 1.93 -16.54
CA ALA A 42 9.50 1.55 -17.95
C ALA A 42 10.72 1.99 -18.79
N ILE A 43 11.32 3.16 -18.49
CA ILE A 43 12.53 3.66 -19.18
C ILE A 43 13.73 2.72 -18.95
N VAL A 44 13.86 2.16 -17.74
CA VAL A 44 14.91 1.20 -17.39
C VAL A 44 14.49 -0.25 -17.60
N LYS A 45 13.47 -0.51 -18.44
CA LYS A 45 12.91 -1.85 -18.69
C LYS A 45 12.37 -2.58 -17.46
N TRP A 46 12.13 -1.86 -16.37
CA TRP A 46 11.40 -2.37 -15.22
C TRP A 46 9.92 -2.01 -15.38
N PHE A 47 9.19 -2.90 -16.03
CA PHE A 47 7.75 -2.73 -16.18
C PHE A 47 7.03 -3.17 -14.91
N ASN A 48 6.09 -2.35 -14.45
CA ASN A 48 5.15 -2.72 -13.39
C ASN A 48 3.76 -2.22 -13.76
N VAL A 49 2.75 -3.02 -13.47
CA VAL A 49 1.34 -2.63 -13.61
C VAL A 49 0.61 -3.02 -12.35
N GLU A 50 -0.23 -2.13 -11.84
CA GLU A 50 -1.12 -2.38 -10.72
C GLU A 50 -2.55 -2.06 -11.12
N TYR A 51 -3.45 -3.00 -10.87
CA TYR A 51 -4.89 -2.75 -10.88
C TYR A 51 -5.37 -2.70 -9.43
N GLU A 52 -6.13 -1.66 -9.09
CA GLU A 52 -6.65 -1.46 -7.75
C GLU A 52 -8.13 -1.05 -7.80
N ARG A 53 -8.93 -1.58 -6.88
CA ARG A 53 -10.37 -1.35 -6.78
C ARG A 53 -10.80 -1.13 -5.34
N LYS A 54 -11.75 -0.21 -5.15
CA LYS A 54 -12.38 0.07 -3.86
C LYS A 54 -13.23 -1.10 -3.36
N ILE A 55 -13.10 -1.38 -2.07
CA ILE A 55 -14.03 -2.20 -1.27
C ILE A 55 -14.95 -1.27 -0.47
N THR A 56 -14.36 -0.24 0.14
CA THR A 56 -15.02 0.76 0.97
C THR A 56 -14.45 2.15 0.64
N PRO A 57 -14.99 3.24 1.20
CA PRO A 57 -14.37 4.57 1.09
C PRO A 57 -12.93 4.63 1.61
N ALA A 58 -12.51 3.72 2.49
CA ALA A 58 -11.18 3.69 3.08
C ALA A 58 -10.32 2.50 2.66
N THR A 59 -10.83 1.52 1.92
CA THR A 59 -10.11 0.28 1.69
C THR A 59 -10.21 -0.15 0.23
N THR A 60 -9.11 -0.68 -0.28
CA THR A 60 -8.99 -1.21 -1.63
C THR A 60 -8.32 -2.58 -1.62
N TRP A 61 -8.56 -3.34 -2.69
CA TRP A 61 -7.74 -4.49 -3.05
C TRP A 61 -7.22 -4.32 -4.46
N GLY A 62 -6.22 -5.10 -4.82
CA GLY A 62 -5.73 -5.10 -6.19
C GLY A 62 -4.79 -6.25 -6.49
N VAL A 63 -4.27 -6.19 -7.71
CA VAL A 63 -3.26 -7.10 -8.22
C VAL A 63 -2.14 -6.28 -8.85
N ALA A 64 -0.91 -6.77 -8.74
CA ALA A 64 0.25 -6.17 -9.36
C ALA A 64 1.04 -7.24 -10.11
N ALA A 65 1.59 -6.86 -11.26
CA ALA A 65 2.56 -7.65 -11.99
C ALA A 65 3.78 -6.79 -12.31
N SER A 66 4.96 -7.40 -12.26
CA SER A 66 6.20 -6.72 -12.62
C SER A 66 7.13 -7.63 -13.40
N THR A 67 7.88 -7.05 -14.33
CA THR A 67 9.00 -7.70 -15.01
C THR A 67 10.20 -6.75 -15.02
N PHE A 68 11.39 -7.30 -14.90
CA PHE A 68 12.64 -6.58 -15.14
C PHE A 68 13.58 -7.48 -15.93
N ASP A 69 13.70 -7.17 -17.22
CA ASP A 69 14.30 -8.05 -18.22
C ASP A 69 15.80 -8.31 -17.98
N GLU A 70 16.53 -7.35 -17.41
CA GLU A 70 17.98 -7.48 -17.18
C GLU A 70 18.34 -8.52 -16.11
N MET A 71 17.38 -8.88 -15.23
CA MET A 71 17.58 -9.86 -14.15
C MET A 71 16.63 -11.07 -14.26
N ASP A 72 15.98 -11.24 -15.42
CA ASP A 72 14.87 -12.18 -15.65
C ASP A 72 13.89 -12.25 -14.45
N TYR A 73 13.60 -11.08 -13.89
CA TYR A 73 12.76 -10.95 -12.72
C TYR A 73 11.31 -10.86 -13.16
N ARG A 74 10.45 -11.66 -12.54
CA ARG A 74 9.00 -11.58 -12.72
C ARG A 74 8.29 -11.71 -11.39
N SER A 75 7.22 -10.95 -11.20
CA SER A 75 6.38 -11.10 -10.02
C SER A 75 4.91 -10.89 -10.32
N ALA A 76 4.09 -11.56 -9.51
CA ALA A 76 2.65 -11.38 -9.46
C ALA A 76 2.22 -11.32 -7.99
N SER A 77 1.45 -10.31 -7.62
CA SER A 77 1.11 -10.01 -6.22
C SER A 77 -0.34 -9.58 -6.06
N LEU A 78 -0.90 -9.85 -4.89
CA LEU A 78 -2.12 -9.26 -4.36
C LEU A 78 -1.75 -8.12 -3.41
N LEU A 79 -2.60 -7.12 -3.36
CA LEU A 79 -2.45 -5.95 -2.50
C LEU A 79 -3.76 -5.59 -1.81
N VAL A 80 -3.66 -5.14 -0.57
CA VAL A 80 -4.76 -4.52 0.20
C VAL A 80 -4.23 -3.24 0.79
N ARG A 81 -4.95 -2.13 0.62
CA ARG A 81 -4.55 -0.82 1.13
C ARG A 81 -5.70 -0.20 1.94
N TRP A 82 -5.34 0.41 3.07
CA TRP A 82 -6.21 1.17 3.93
C TRP A 82 -5.78 2.64 3.96
N TYR A 83 -6.74 3.53 3.77
CA TYR A 83 -6.60 4.98 3.64
C TYR A 83 -7.22 5.64 4.87
N PRO A 84 -6.41 6.09 5.85
CA PRO A 84 -6.91 6.69 7.10
C PRO A 84 -7.85 7.88 6.89
N GLN A 85 -7.66 8.62 5.80
CA GLN A 85 -8.43 9.78 5.38
C GLN A 85 -9.79 9.48 4.70
N GLN A 86 -10.22 8.22 4.67
CA GLN A 86 -11.52 7.81 4.06
C GLN A 86 -11.68 8.20 2.57
N ALA A 87 -10.57 8.35 1.85
CA ALA A 87 -10.53 8.65 0.42
C ALA A 87 -9.66 7.63 -0.32
N ALA A 88 -10.20 6.43 -0.49
CA ALA A 88 -9.57 5.35 -1.21
C ALA A 88 -9.18 5.77 -2.64
N LEU A 89 -8.01 5.30 -3.09
CA LEU A 89 -7.33 5.66 -4.33
C LEU A 89 -6.69 7.06 -4.35
N ASP A 90 -6.66 7.79 -3.23
CA ASP A 90 -6.01 9.09 -3.17
C ASP A 90 -5.34 9.40 -1.82
N GLY A 91 -4.10 9.90 -1.86
CA GLY A 91 -3.28 10.21 -0.69
C GLY A 91 -2.47 9.03 -0.17
N PHE A 92 -2.04 9.12 1.10
CA PHE A 92 -1.23 8.08 1.72
C PHE A 92 -2.09 6.90 2.16
N TYR A 93 -1.48 5.73 2.29
CA TYR A 93 -2.15 4.52 2.73
C TYR A 93 -1.19 3.66 3.56
N LEU A 94 -1.76 2.78 4.38
CA LEU A 94 -1.08 1.62 4.94
C LEU A 94 -1.53 0.39 4.17
N GLY A 95 -0.61 -0.46 3.74
CA GLY A 95 -0.96 -1.60 2.89
C GLY A 95 -0.14 -2.85 3.17
N ALA A 96 -0.74 -3.98 2.82
CA ALA A 96 -0.09 -5.28 2.81
C ALA A 96 -0.02 -5.79 1.37
N ARG A 97 1.07 -6.51 1.06
CA ARG A 97 1.30 -7.15 -0.24
C ARG A 97 1.81 -8.56 -0.02
N THR A 98 1.30 -9.49 -0.82
CA THR A 98 1.77 -10.87 -0.87
C THR A 98 1.75 -11.36 -2.31
N GLY A 99 2.67 -12.24 -2.67
CA GLY A 99 2.81 -12.66 -4.06
C GLY A 99 3.89 -13.69 -4.30
N VAL A 100 4.01 -14.07 -5.56
CA VAL A 100 5.07 -14.93 -6.07
C VAL A 100 6.12 -14.08 -6.78
N TYR A 101 7.38 -14.47 -6.60
CA TYR A 101 8.54 -13.77 -7.14
C TYR A 101 9.47 -14.80 -7.75
N HIS A 102 9.78 -14.61 -9.02
CA HIS A 102 10.71 -15.41 -9.78
C HIS A 102 11.96 -14.58 -10.08
N PHE A 103 13.12 -15.17 -9.84
CA PHE A 103 14.43 -14.62 -10.16
C PHE A 103 15.24 -15.74 -10.80
N GLU A 104 15.77 -15.49 -11.98
CA GLU A 104 16.72 -16.39 -12.65
C GLU A 104 18.08 -15.69 -12.71
N ASN A 105 19.13 -16.40 -12.32
CA ASN A 105 20.49 -15.87 -12.13
C ASN A 105 21.47 -16.43 -13.15
#